data_AF-A0A853ZWN0-F1
#
_entry.id   AF-A0A853ZWN0-F1
#
_cell.length_a   1.000
_cell.length_b   1.000
_cell.length_c   1.000
_cell.angle_alpha   90.00
_cell.angle_beta   90.00
_cell.angle_gamma   90.00
#
_symmetry.space_group_name_H-M   'P 1'
#
loop_
_entity.id
_entity.type
_entity.pdbx_description
1 polymer ?
#
loop_
_entity_poly.entity_id
_entity_poly.type
_entity_poly.pdbx_seq_one_letter_code
_entity_poly.pdbx_strand_id
1 'polypeptide(L)'
;MARQEIILGTPPTGLGGDPPRVASQKINHMTQELYDNFSVMGTAASADLQTKNNDLAAGKVLVVGAAGWNGGAAIILEGKIDLNSLVTAGIYALNGTYSNGPPGTSATNCPPLYVRVTVHGQGVWTLQEVFGITGDTSAIRYQSSGEWAPWRVDYTSSNVVGSMSDGAIIERGDNASGSYVKFVDGTMMTWGLQTINATVLPGQAVSWDVGRQPMPFVGLPSHKVEMAHMSGANGTGDLIYTCIQTYATSGRPIFAGVNMGVLPRLSHPSFTYGTVVAESYFVYFQSVGRWK
;
A
#
# COMPACT_ATOMS: atom_id res chain seq x y z
N MET A 1 17.74 -56.20 34.94
CA MET A 1 18.55 -57.14 35.76
C MET A 1 19.64 -56.32 36.44
N ALA A 2 19.87 -56.51 37.73
CA ALA A 2 21.00 -55.85 38.40
C ALA A 2 22.31 -56.39 37.83
N ARG A 3 23.26 -55.50 37.54
CA ARG A 3 24.58 -55.86 37.03
C ARG A 3 25.36 -56.61 38.11
N GLN A 4 25.84 -57.82 37.82
CA GLN A 4 26.74 -58.55 38.69
C GLN A 4 28.18 -58.12 38.40
N GLU A 5 28.84 -57.53 39.39
CA GLU A 5 30.24 -57.12 39.26
C GLU A 5 31.16 -58.31 39.56
N ILE A 6 32.01 -58.68 38.60
CA ILE A 6 32.99 -59.78 38.75
C ILE A 6 34.38 -59.16 38.94
N ILE A 7 34.97 -59.44 40.10
CA ILE A 7 36.35 -59.01 40.43
C ILE A 7 37.30 -60.07 39.87
N LEU A 8 38.17 -59.66 38.93
CA LEU A 8 39.21 -60.52 38.38
C LEU A 8 40.55 -60.09 38.98
N GLY A 9 41.14 -60.96 39.81
CA GLY A 9 42.44 -60.76 40.45
C GLY A 9 42.41 -60.06 41.81
N THR A 10 43.59 -59.91 42.43
CA THR A 10 43.77 -59.29 43.75
C THR A 10 43.98 -57.77 43.61
N PRO A 11 43.26 -56.92 44.37
CA PRO A 11 43.48 -55.47 44.38
C PRO A 11 44.92 -55.10 44.76
N PRO A 12 45.54 -54.10 44.09
CA PRO A 12 46.91 -53.67 44.39
C PRO A 12 46.99 -52.98 45.76
N THR A 13 48.08 -53.18 46.52
CA THR A 13 48.22 -52.67 47.91
C THR A 13 48.87 -51.28 48.02
N GLY A 14 49.02 -50.55 46.90
CA GLY A 14 49.77 -49.29 46.84
C GLY A 14 48.96 -48.02 47.14
N LEU A 15 49.50 -47.15 48.00
CA LEU A 15 48.97 -45.87 48.48
C LEU A 15 48.97 -44.77 47.40
N GLY A 16 48.11 -44.89 46.38
CA GLY A 16 47.95 -43.90 45.31
C GLY A 16 46.87 -42.83 45.56
N GLY A 17 46.33 -42.70 46.78
CA GLY A 17 45.23 -41.78 47.11
C GLY A 17 43.84 -42.21 46.59
N ASP A 18 43.79 -43.27 45.79
CA ASP A 18 42.59 -43.89 45.23
C ASP A 18 42.35 -45.24 45.93
N PRO A 19 41.12 -45.60 46.37
CA PRO A 19 40.85 -46.91 46.95
C PRO A 19 41.38 -48.02 46.03
N PRO A 20 42.10 -49.02 46.56
CA PRO A 20 42.74 -50.03 45.74
C PRO A 20 41.68 -50.84 44.98
N ARG A 21 41.57 -50.56 43.68
CA ARG A 21 40.64 -51.17 42.73
C ARG A 21 41.43 -52.00 41.72
N VAL A 22 40.98 -53.22 41.42
CA VAL A 22 41.52 -53.97 40.28
C VAL A 22 41.17 -53.24 38.97
N ALA A 23 41.94 -53.47 37.91
CA ALA A 23 41.70 -52.82 36.62
C ALA A 23 40.26 -53.06 36.11
N SER A 24 39.68 -54.25 36.35
CA SER A 24 38.30 -54.56 35.93
C SER A 24 37.23 -53.72 36.65
N GLN A 25 37.43 -53.39 37.94
CA GLN A 25 36.53 -52.50 38.69
C GLN A 25 36.61 -51.06 38.16
N LYS A 26 37.81 -50.58 37.83
CA LYS A 26 37.97 -49.24 37.24
C LYS A 26 37.26 -49.13 35.90
N ILE A 27 37.43 -50.11 35.02
CA ILE A 27 36.71 -50.19 33.75
C ILE A 27 35.20 -50.20 33.99
N ASN A 28 34.74 -51.02 34.95
CA ASN A 28 33.32 -51.14 35.26
C ASN A 28 32.68 -49.84 35.72
N HIS A 29 33.36 -49.09 36.58
CA HIS A 29 32.92 -47.79 37.08
C HIS A 29 32.93 -46.74 35.95
N MET A 30 33.99 -46.68 35.13
CA MET A 30 34.04 -45.78 33.96
C MET A 30 32.91 -46.06 32.97
N THR A 31 32.56 -47.34 32.74
CA THR A 31 31.42 -47.70 31.89
C THR A 31 30.09 -47.29 32.52
N GLN A 32 29.96 -47.39 33.85
CA GLN A 32 28.74 -46.94 34.54
C GLN A 32 28.57 -45.43 34.42
N GLU A 33 29.64 -44.65 34.64
CA GLU A 33 29.63 -43.19 34.47
C GLU A 33 29.22 -42.78 33.05
N LEU A 34 29.66 -43.51 32.02
CA LEU A 34 29.24 -43.28 30.64
C LEU A 34 27.73 -43.50 30.45
N TYR A 35 27.19 -44.62 30.95
CA TYR A 35 25.76 -44.90 30.82
C TYR A 35 24.90 -43.93 31.63
N ASP A 36 25.34 -43.58 32.84
CA ASP A 36 24.66 -42.60 33.68
C ASP A 36 24.63 -41.24 32.96
N ASN A 37 25.74 -40.82 32.34
CA ASN A 37 25.81 -39.62 31.52
C ASN A 37 24.84 -39.68 30.32
N PHE A 38 24.79 -40.78 29.57
CA PHE A 38 23.83 -40.94 28.47
C PHE A 38 22.37 -40.92 28.94
N SER A 39 22.09 -41.42 30.15
CA SER A 39 20.75 -41.45 30.72
C SER A 39 20.21 -40.08 31.11
N VAL A 40 21.11 -39.11 31.39
CA VAL A 40 20.75 -37.74 31.76
C VAL A 40 20.82 -36.75 30.60
N MET A 41 21.24 -37.19 29.40
CA MET A 41 21.22 -36.34 28.21
C MET A 41 19.77 -36.04 27.80
N GLY A 42 19.49 -34.77 27.52
CA GLY A 42 18.19 -34.36 27.00
C GLY A 42 17.92 -34.93 25.60
N THR A 43 16.66 -35.06 25.22
CA THR A 43 16.23 -35.61 23.92
C THR A 43 16.79 -34.85 22.71
N ALA A 44 17.10 -33.57 22.85
CA ALA A 44 17.75 -32.78 21.80
C ALA A 44 19.19 -33.25 21.51
N ALA A 45 19.88 -33.85 22.47
CA ALA A 45 21.28 -34.26 22.31
C ALA A 45 21.43 -35.54 21.47
N SER A 46 20.35 -36.31 21.30
CA SER A 46 20.28 -37.50 20.44
C SER A 46 19.58 -37.24 19.10
N ALA A 47 19.07 -36.03 18.86
CA ALA A 47 18.35 -35.69 17.65
C ALA A 47 19.28 -35.11 16.58
N ASP A 48 18.97 -35.38 15.31
CA ASP A 48 19.72 -34.83 14.20
C ASP A 48 19.53 -33.30 14.13
N LEU A 49 20.63 -32.57 13.94
CA LEU A 49 20.57 -31.15 13.62
C LEU A 49 20.08 -30.96 12.17
N GLN A 50 19.38 -29.86 11.93
CA GLN A 50 19.17 -29.39 10.56
C GLN A 50 20.50 -29.07 9.90
N THR A 51 20.66 -29.46 8.64
CA THR A 51 21.90 -29.24 7.87
C THR A 51 21.83 -28.04 6.93
N LYS A 52 20.64 -27.45 6.76
CA LYS A 52 20.39 -26.28 5.93
C LYS A 52 19.13 -25.55 6.39
N ASN A 53 19.00 -24.27 6.05
CA ASN A 53 17.90 -23.41 6.53
C ASN A 53 16.51 -23.85 6.08
N ASN A 54 16.38 -24.69 5.06
CA ASN A 54 15.12 -25.24 4.58
C ASN A 54 14.98 -26.76 4.84
N ASP A 55 15.74 -27.30 5.80
CA ASP A 55 15.62 -28.71 6.21
C ASP A 55 14.39 -28.90 7.11
N LEU A 56 13.24 -29.12 6.49
CA LEU A 56 11.95 -29.23 7.16
C LEU A 56 11.62 -30.68 7.60
N ALA A 57 12.62 -31.56 7.68
CA ALA A 57 12.42 -32.95 8.10
C ALA A 57 11.94 -33.02 9.56
N ALA A 58 10.89 -33.81 9.81
CA ALA A 58 10.35 -33.99 11.14
C ALA A 58 11.36 -34.66 12.09
N GLY A 59 11.34 -34.28 13.37
CA GLY A 59 12.20 -34.88 14.41
C GLY A 59 13.60 -34.28 14.53
N LYS A 60 13.96 -33.30 13.69
CA LYS A 60 15.23 -32.59 13.78
C LYS A 60 15.19 -31.43 14.77
N VAL A 61 16.35 -31.11 15.35
CA VAL A 61 16.54 -29.90 16.16
C VAL A 61 16.66 -28.69 15.24
N LEU A 62 15.82 -27.68 15.50
CA LEU A 62 15.86 -26.40 14.78
C LEU A 62 17.17 -25.67 15.11
N VAL A 63 17.96 -25.33 14.09
CA VAL A 63 19.15 -24.49 14.28
C VAL A 63 18.75 -23.01 14.28
N VAL A 64 19.46 -22.18 15.03
CA VAL A 64 19.23 -20.71 15.02
C VAL A 64 19.40 -20.21 13.58
N GLY A 65 18.45 -19.40 13.11
CA GLY A 65 18.44 -18.93 11.72
C GLY A 65 17.63 -19.78 10.74
N ALA A 66 17.15 -20.96 11.14
CA ALA A 66 16.38 -21.83 10.26
C ALA A 66 15.07 -21.17 9.78
N ALA A 67 14.68 -21.50 8.55
CA ALA A 67 13.53 -20.93 7.83
C ALA A 67 13.50 -19.39 7.74
N GLY A 68 14.66 -18.73 7.93
CA GLY A 68 14.80 -17.27 7.91
C GLY A 68 14.36 -16.58 9.21
N TRP A 69 14.10 -17.34 10.28
CA TRP A 69 13.71 -16.80 11.58
C TRP A 69 14.91 -16.57 12.51
N ASN A 70 14.74 -15.77 13.56
CA ASN A 70 15.76 -15.53 14.60
C ASN A 70 17.15 -15.12 14.06
N GLY A 71 17.18 -14.17 13.11
CA GLY A 71 18.42 -13.63 12.53
C GLY A 71 18.97 -14.43 11.34
N GLY A 72 18.26 -15.45 10.88
CA GLY A 72 18.59 -16.18 9.66
C GLY A 72 18.26 -15.41 8.39
N ALA A 73 19.03 -15.67 7.32
CA ALA A 73 18.67 -15.21 5.99
C ALA A 73 17.42 -15.93 5.46
N ALA A 74 16.60 -15.22 4.70
CA ALA A 74 15.45 -15.79 4.00
C ALA A 74 15.88 -16.98 3.11
N ILE A 75 15.00 -17.97 2.96
CA ILE A 75 15.22 -19.11 2.08
C ILE A 75 15.18 -18.60 0.63
N ILE A 76 16.32 -18.64 -0.06
CA ILE A 76 16.41 -18.25 -1.46
C ILE A 76 15.73 -19.32 -2.31
N LEU A 77 14.76 -18.90 -3.12
CA LEU A 77 14.10 -19.73 -4.11
C LEU A 77 14.60 -19.35 -5.50
N GLU A 78 15.29 -20.29 -6.15
CA GLU A 78 15.81 -20.13 -7.51
C GLU A 78 14.87 -20.77 -8.54
N GLY A 79 14.84 -20.19 -9.75
CA GLY A 79 14.03 -20.72 -10.86
C GLY A 79 12.59 -20.19 -10.90
N LYS A 80 11.73 -20.89 -11.66
CA LYS A 80 10.33 -20.52 -11.84
C LYS A 80 9.49 -21.03 -10.68
N ILE A 81 9.02 -20.13 -9.81
CA ILE A 81 8.24 -20.49 -8.62
C ILE A 81 6.76 -20.15 -8.80
N ASP A 82 5.89 -21.08 -8.43
CA ASP A 82 4.48 -20.78 -8.25
C ASP A 82 4.20 -20.41 -6.79
N LEU A 83 3.79 -19.17 -6.51
CA LEU A 83 3.49 -18.76 -5.14
C LEU A 83 2.32 -19.54 -4.54
N ASN A 84 1.43 -20.14 -5.34
CA ASN A 84 0.38 -21.01 -4.81
C ASN A 84 0.92 -22.28 -4.15
N SER A 85 2.14 -22.70 -4.51
CA SER A 85 2.82 -23.87 -3.92
C SER A 85 3.54 -23.56 -2.59
N LEU A 86 3.73 -22.28 -2.26
CA LEU A 86 4.40 -21.86 -1.03
C LEU A 86 3.42 -21.90 0.15
N VAL A 87 3.20 -23.12 0.66
CA VAL A 87 2.26 -23.41 1.77
C VAL A 87 2.96 -23.81 3.07
N THR A 88 4.28 -23.76 3.10
CA THR A 88 5.08 -24.07 4.30
C THR A 88 5.51 -22.79 4.99
N ALA A 89 5.44 -22.76 6.32
CA ALA A 89 5.79 -21.58 7.09
C ALA A 89 7.28 -21.25 6.96
N GLY A 90 7.60 -19.96 6.81
CA GLY A 90 8.97 -19.50 6.60
C GLY A 90 9.04 -18.11 5.97
N ILE A 91 10.26 -17.59 5.86
CA ILE A 91 10.55 -16.38 5.09
C ILE A 91 11.35 -16.80 3.85
N TYR A 92 10.86 -16.44 2.69
CA TYR A 92 11.42 -16.78 1.39
C TYR A 92 11.88 -15.51 0.66
N ALA A 93 12.92 -15.62 -0.14
CA ALA A 93 13.37 -14.59 -1.06
C ALA A 93 13.29 -15.12 -2.50
N LEU A 94 12.53 -14.44 -3.36
CA LEU A 94 12.38 -14.78 -4.76
C LEU A 94 13.21 -13.82 -5.59
N ASN A 95 14.25 -14.35 -6.23
CA ASN A 95 15.15 -13.61 -7.13
C ASN A 95 14.94 -13.98 -8.62
N GLY A 96 13.94 -14.82 -8.92
CA GLY A 96 13.67 -15.35 -10.26
C GLY A 96 12.23 -15.11 -10.73
N THR A 97 11.86 -15.72 -11.86
CA THR A 97 10.51 -15.63 -12.41
C THR A 97 9.51 -16.33 -11.49
N TYR A 98 8.31 -15.78 -11.34
CA TYR A 98 7.25 -16.44 -10.58
C TYR A 98 5.87 -16.26 -11.21
N SER A 99 4.93 -17.13 -10.81
CA SER A 99 3.51 -17.06 -11.16
C SER A 99 2.65 -16.87 -9.92
N ASN A 100 1.42 -16.38 -10.12
CA ASN A 100 0.48 -16.09 -9.03
C ASN A 100 1.03 -15.10 -8.00
N GLY A 101 1.90 -14.18 -8.45
CA GLY A 101 2.42 -13.05 -7.68
C GLY A 101 1.39 -11.94 -7.48
N PRO A 102 1.73 -10.91 -6.67
CA PRO A 102 0.85 -9.77 -6.43
C PRO A 102 0.58 -8.95 -7.71
N PRO A 103 -0.45 -8.09 -7.70
CA PRO A 103 -0.79 -7.24 -8.85
C PRO A 103 0.40 -6.38 -9.28
N GLY A 104 0.50 -6.11 -10.59
CA GLY A 104 1.65 -5.41 -11.17
C GLY A 104 2.86 -6.32 -11.48
N THR A 105 2.82 -7.58 -11.04
CA THR A 105 3.80 -8.61 -11.45
C THR A 105 3.29 -9.41 -12.66
N SER A 106 4.20 -9.84 -13.52
CA SER A 106 3.91 -10.68 -14.69
C SER A 106 5.07 -11.61 -14.97
N ALA A 107 4.88 -12.60 -15.85
CA ALA A 107 5.97 -13.50 -16.26
C ALA A 107 7.20 -12.78 -16.85
N THR A 108 7.02 -11.55 -17.36
CA THR A 108 8.09 -10.68 -17.88
C THR A 108 8.49 -9.57 -16.89
N ASN A 109 7.71 -9.33 -15.85
CA ASN A 109 7.99 -8.35 -14.79
C ASN A 109 7.87 -9.01 -13.40
N CYS A 110 8.95 -9.66 -12.98
CA CYS A 110 9.06 -10.32 -11.67
C CYS A 110 10.07 -9.54 -10.81
N PRO A 111 9.68 -8.43 -10.15
CA PRO A 111 10.56 -7.77 -9.21
C PRO A 111 10.95 -8.75 -8.07
N PRO A 112 12.14 -8.61 -7.49
CA PRO A 112 12.57 -9.46 -6.38
C PRO A 112 11.72 -9.19 -5.13
N LEU A 113 11.28 -10.25 -4.46
CA LEU A 113 10.32 -10.19 -3.34
C LEU A 113 10.79 -11.02 -2.13
N TYR A 114 10.54 -10.51 -0.93
CA TYR A 114 10.37 -11.34 0.25
C TYR A 114 8.94 -11.83 0.35
N VAL A 115 8.76 -13.12 0.68
CA VAL A 115 7.46 -13.72 0.96
C VAL A 115 7.51 -14.33 2.35
N ARG A 116 6.70 -13.82 3.26
CA ARG A 116 6.45 -14.45 4.56
C ARG A 116 5.23 -15.35 4.44
N VAL A 117 5.40 -16.61 4.82
CA VAL A 117 4.33 -17.61 4.85
C VAL A 117 4.03 -17.99 6.30
N THR A 118 2.77 -17.87 6.70
CA THR A 118 2.27 -18.32 8.01
C THR A 118 1.15 -19.34 7.79
N VAL A 119 1.10 -20.39 8.58
CA VAL A 119 0.25 -21.56 8.29
C VAL A 119 -0.54 -21.98 9.52
N HIS A 120 -1.84 -22.24 9.33
CA HIS A 120 -2.75 -22.86 10.30
C HIS A 120 -3.38 -24.11 9.65
N GLY A 121 -2.59 -25.18 9.50
CA GLY A 121 -2.97 -26.33 8.66
C GLY A 121 -2.47 -26.17 7.22
N GLN A 122 -1.41 -26.91 6.91
CA GLN A 122 -0.65 -26.78 5.67
C GLN A 122 -1.53 -26.99 4.43
N GLY A 123 -1.50 -26.03 3.51
CA GLY A 123 -2.27 -26.06 2.27
C GLY A 123 -3.79 -25.85 2.45
N VAL A 124 -4.25 -25.54 3.66
CA VAL A 124 -5.68 -25.29 3.95
C VAL A 124 -5.88 -23.85 4.40
N TRP A 125 -5.12 -23.40 5.41
CA TRP A 125 -5.15 -22.03 5.89
C TRP A 125 -3.73 -21.47 5.89
N THR A 126 -3.41 -20.73 4.84
CA THR A 126 -2.08 -20.18 4.61
C THR A 126 -2.20 -18.68 4.43
N LEU A 127 -1.40 -17.89 5.15
CA LEU A 127 -1.25 -16.45 4.91
C LEU A 127 0.06 -16.22 4.15
N GLN A 128 0.00 -15.39 3.11
CA GLN A 128 1.17 -14.88 2.41
C GLN A 128 1.22 -13.37 2.50
N GLU A 129 2.36 -12.85 2.91
CA GLU A 129 2.68 -11.43 2.92
C GLU A 129 3.92 -11.21 2.06
N VAL A 130 3.86 -10.23 1.18
CA VAL A 130 4.91 -9.92 0.21
C VAL A 130 5.46 -8.53 0.49
N PHE A 131 6.77 -8.41 0.46
CA PHE A 131 7.49 -7.15 0.53
C PHE A 131 8.51 -7.08 -0.61
N GLY A 132 8.55 -5.98 -1.36
CA GLY A 132 9.53 -5.78 -2.42
C GLY A 132 10.94 -5.63 -1.84
N ILE A 133 11.90 -6.35 -2.43
CA ILE A 133 13.32 -6.24 -2.04
C ILE A 133 13.91 -4.93 -2.56
N THR A 134 13.54 -4.56 -3.80
CA THR A 134 14.06 -3.36 -4.48
C THR A 134 12.96 -2.40 -4.93
N GLY A 135 11.71 -2.61 -4.51
CA GLY A 135 10.56 -1.81 -4.92
C GLY A 135 9.48 -1.72 -3.85
N ASP A 136 8.50 -0.87 -4.08
CA ASP A 136 7.45 -0.51 -3.11
C ASP A 136 6.28 -1.50 -3.02
N THR A 137 6.46 -2.72 -3.54
CA THR A 137 5.42 -3.75 -3.50
C THR A 137 5.20 -4.20 -2.06
N SER A 138 4.00 -3.97 -1.52
CA SER A 138 3.53 -4.63 -0.30
C SER A 138 2.14 -5.19 -0.55
N ALA A 139 1.94 -6.46 -0.26
CA ALA A 139 0.66 -7.11 -0.52
C ALA A 139 0.44 -8.33 0.38
N ILE A 140 -0.83 -8.63 0.65
CA ILE A 140 -1.24 -9.77 1.45
C ILE A 140 -2.31 -10.59 0.72
N ARG A 141 -2.25 -11.91 0.87
CA ARG A 141 -3.36 -12.80 0.53
C ARG A 141 -3.43 -13.96 1.50
N TYR A 142 -4.53 -14.69 1.47
CA TYR A 142 -4.70 -15.90 2.24
C TYR A 142 -5.25 -17.02 1.36
N GLN A 143 -5.01 -18.24 1.81
CA GLN A 143 -5.64 -19.45 1.33
C GLN A 143 -6.66 -19.89 2.39
N SER A 144 -7.86 -20.28 1.96
CA SER A 144 -8.90 -20.85 2.82
C SER A 144 -9.49 -22.08 2.17
N SER A 145 -9.53 -23.20 2.90
CA SER A 145 -10.04 -24.47 2.38
C SER A 145 -9.36 -24.93 1.08
N GLY A 146 -8.06 -24.63 0.93
CA GLY A 146 -7.28 -24.97 -0.27
C GLY A 146 -7.32 -23.93 -1.39
N GLU A 147 -8.23 -22.95 -1.32
CA GLU A 147 -8.42 -21.95 -2.37
C GLU A 147 -7.72 -20.63 -2.03
N TRP A 148 -7.02 -20.04 -2.99
CA TRP A 148 -6.34 -18.75 -2.82
C TRP A 148 -7.28 -17.57 -3.06
N ALA A 149 -7.37 -16.68 -2.08
CA ALA A 149 -7.99 -15.38 -2.26
C ALA A 149 -7.13 -14.50 -3.19
N PRO A 150 -7.73 -13.48 -3.84
CA PRO A 150 -6.99 -12.47 -4.56
C PRO A 150 -5.99 -11.74 -3.64
N TRP A 151 -4.89 -11.31 -4.23
CA TRP A 151 -3.94 -10.41 -3.57
C TRP A 151 -4.57 -9.05 -3.29
N ARG A 152 -4.32 -8.54 -2.08
CA ARG A 152 -4.65 -7.17 -1.66
C ARG A 152 -3.35 -6.40 -1.50
N VAL A 153 -3.22 -5.30 -2.24
CA VAL A 153 -2.03 -4.43 -2.19
C VAL A 153 -2.20 -3.42 -1.08
N ASP A 154 -1.13 -3.18 -0.32
CA ASP A 154 -1.09 -2.09 0.65
C ASP A 154 -0.76 -0.79 -0.07
N TYR A 155 -1.62 0.21 0.09
CA TYR A 155 -1.40 1.52 -0.47
C TYR A 155 -0.59 2.40 0.49
N THR A 156 0.47 2.99 -0.01
CA THR A 156 1.38 3.88 0.72
C THR A 156 1.66 5.12 -0.13
N SER A 157 2.29 6.14 0.45
CA SER A 157 2.70 7.34 -0.30
C SER A 157 3.63 7.05 -1.48
N SER A 158 4.29 5.88 -1.55
CA SER A 158 5.18 5.51 -2.66
C SER A 158 4.45 4.88 -3.85
N ASN A 159 3.27 4.28 -3.66
CA ASN A 159 2.51 3.62 -4.72
C ASN A 159 1.12 4.25 -4.99
N VAL A 160 0.73 5.25 -4.21
CA VAL A 160 -0.39 6.17 -4.45
C VAL A 160 0.06 7.21 -5.49
N VAL A 161 -0.73 7.39 -6.56
CA VAL A 161 -0.37 8.26 -7.71
C VAL A 161 -0.61 9.75 -7.37
N GLY A 162 0.20 10.27 -6.45
CA GLY A 162 0.50 11.69 -6.34
C GLY A 162 0.60 12.23 -4.90
N SER A 163 1.36 13.32 -4.76
CA SER A 163 1.55 14.02 -3.49
C SER A 163 0.25 14.71 -3.06
N MET A 164 -0.57 13.99 -2.31
CA MET A 164 -1.55 14.62 -1.43
C MET A 164 -0.87 15.01 -0.13
N SER A 165 -1.38 16.01 0.58
CA SER A 165 -0.94 16.25 1.96
C SER A 165 -1.10 14.95 2.78
N ASP A 166 -0.05 14.55 3.50
CA ASP A 166 -0.07 13.49 4.51
C ASP A 166 -0.55 12.10 4.05
N GLY A 167 -0.25 11.69 2.80
CA GLY A 167 -0.53 10.33 2.33
C GLY A 167 -2.03 10.02 2.15
N ALA A 168 -2.86 11.05 1.99
CA ALA A 168 -4.28 10.90 1.76
C ALA A 168 -4.59 10.20 0.42
N ILE A 169 -5.69 9.44 0.39
CA ILE A 169 -6.27 8.83 -0.83
C ILE A 169 -7.19 9.84 -1.54
N ILE A 170 -7.73 10.80 -0.79
CA ILE A 170 -8.56 11.91 -1.25
C ILE A 170 -8.16 13.16 -0.46
N GLU A 171 -7.82 14.24 -1.13
CA GLU A 171 -7.57 15.56 -0.52
C GLU A 171 -8.74 16.48 -0.85
N ARG A 172 -9.26 17.21 0.15
CA ARG A 172 -10.25 18.27 -0.05
C ARG A 172 -9.73 19.57 0.54
N GLY A 173 -9.96 20.67 -0.16
CA GLY A 173 -9.66 22.00 0.35
C GLY A 173 -10.65 23.05 -0.13
N ASP A 174 -10.64 24.18 0.56
CA ASP A 174 -11.53 25.32 0.34
C ASP A 174 -10.72 26.62 0.42
N ASN A 175 -11.01 27.58 -0.45
CA ASN A 175 -10.46 28.94 -0.41
C ASN A 175 -11.46 29.97 -0.99
N ALA A 176 -11.05 31.24 -1.05
CA ALA A 176 -11.91 32.31 -1.54
C ALA A 176 -12.39 32.13 -3.00
N SER A 177 -11.68 31.32 -3.79
CA SER A 177 -12.05 31.02 -5.18
C SER A 177 -13.01 29.83 -5.30
N GLY A 178 -13.18 29.02 -4.25
CA GLY A 178 -14.08 27.86 -4.23
C GLY A 178 -13.52 26.65 -3.46
N SER A 179 -14.06 25.48 -3.76
CA SER A 179 -13.73 24.19 -3.17
C SER A 179 -13.08 23.26 -4.20
N TYR A 180 -12.27 22.31 -3.75
CA TYR A 180 -11.72 21.27 -4.60
C TYR A 180 -11.62 19.91 -3.90
N VAL A 181 -11.60 18.84 -4.71
CA VAL A 181 -11.25 17.48 -4.30
C VAL A 181 -10.25 16.90 -5.30
N LYS A 182 -9.15 16.32 -4.79
CA LYS A 182 -8.17 15.55 -5.57
C LYS A 182 -8.32 14.07 -5.22
N PHE A 183 -8.21 13.23 -6.23
CA PHE A 183 -8.24 11.78 -6.12
C PHE A 183 -6.87 11.20 -6.45
N VAL A 184 -6.56 10.04 -5.85
CA VAL A 184 -5.28 9.34 -6.02
C VAL A 184 -4.99 8.95 -7.45
N ASP A 185 -6.01 8.80 -8.29
CA ASP A 185 -5.86 8.46 -9.70
C ASP A 185 -5.42 9.65 -10.59
N GLY A 186 -5.15 10.82 -10.00
CA GLY A 186 -4.80 12.06 -10.68
C GLY A 186 -6.01 12.91 -11.08
N THR A 187 -7.24 12.47 -10.83
CA THR A 187 -8.46 13.24 -11.11
C THR A 187 -8.64 14.36 -10.07
N MET A 188 -9.11 15.53 -10.51
CA MET A 188 -9.49 16.64 -9.64
C MET A 188 -10.86 17.18 -10.04
N MET A 189 -11.64 17.57 -9.04
CA MET A 189 -12.88 18.30 -9.18
C MET A 189 -12.76 19.64 -8.45
N THR A 190 -13.24 20.71 -9.05
CA THR A 190 -13.33 22.04 -8.43
C THR A 190 -14.73 22.61 -8.62
N TRP A 191 -15.21 23.40 -7.66
CA TRP A 191 -16.50 24.08 -7.78
C TRP A 191 -16.55 25.31 -6.89
N GLY A 192 -17.46 26.24 -7.19
CA GLY A 192 -17.61 27.44 -6.38
C GLY A 192 -18.60 28.43 -6.96
N LEU A 193 -18.92 29.43 -6.14
CA LEU A 193 -19.64 30.64 -6.54
C LEU A 193 -18.73 31.84 -6.27
N GLN A 194 -18.50 32.65 -7.30
CA GLN A 194 -17.70 33.86 -7.22
C GLN A 194 -18.58 35.06 -7.52
N THR A 195 -18.54 36.08 -6.66
CA THR A 195 -19.20 37.37 -6.89
C THR A 195 -18.15 38.41 -7.20
N ILE A 196 -18.28 39.07 -8.34
CA ILE A 196 -17.28 40.02 -8.86
C ILE A 196 -17.96 41.33 -9.19
N ASN A 197 -17.44 42.42 -8.63
CA ASN A 197 -17.89 43.78 -8.95
C ASN A 197 -17.26 44.21 -10.27
N ALA A 198 -18.13 44.53 -11.23
CA ALA A 198 -17.73 45.03 -12.54
C ALA A 198 -18.91 45.80 -13.14
N THR A 199 -18.62 47.01 -13.63
CA THR A 199 -19.60 47.76 -14.42
C THR A 199 -19.63 47.18 -15.83
N VAL A 200 -20.76 46.59 -16.23
CA VAL A 200 -20.95 45.99 -17.57
C VAL A 200 -22.15 46.66 -18.22
N LEU A 201 -21.92 47.40 -19.30
CA LEU A 201 -23.01 48.03 -20.04
C LEU A 201 -23.81 46.98 -20.84
N PRO A 202 -25.07 47.25 -21.20
CA PRO A 202 -25.82 46.40 -22.12
C PRO A 202 -25.05 46.12 -23.41
N GLY A 203 -25.01 44.85 -23.84
CA GLY A 203 -24.27 44.38 -25.01
C GLY A 203 -22.77 44.18 -24.80
N GLN A 204 -22.22 44.54 -23.63
CA GLN A 204 -20.84 44.22 -23.26
C GLN A 204 -20.76 42.87 -22.53
N ALA A 205 -19.57 42.28 -22.55
CA ALA A 205 -19.31 40.97 -21.95
C ALA A 205 -18.17 41.01 -20.93
N VAL A 206 -18.29 40.16 -19.93
CA VAL A 206 -17.19 39.83 -19.00
C VAL A 206 -16.85 38.36 -19.11
N SER A 207 -15.56 38.05 -19.10
CA SER A 207 -15.07 36.67 -19.15
C SER A 207 -14.76 36.13 -17.76
N TRP A 208 -14.98 34.83 -17.61
CA TRP A 208 -14.43 34.04 -16.53
C TRP A 208 -13.38 33.09 -17.09
N ASP A 209 -12.21 33.08 -16.46
CA ASP A 209 -11.07 32.26 -16.86
C ASP A 209 -10.74 31.21 -15.79
N VAL A 210 -10.15 30.11 -16.25
CA VAL A 210 -9.70 28.96 -15.46
C VAL A 210 -8.60 29.32 -14.46
N GLY A 211 -7.95 30.48 -14.60
CA GLY A 211 -7.03 31.01 -13.59
C GLY A 211 -7.71 31.34 -12.25
N ARG A 212 -9.04 31.45 -12.21
CA ARG A 212 -9.82 31.72 -10.98
C ARG A 212 -10.29 30.44 -10.27
N GLN A 213 -9.73 29.29 -10.60
CA GLN A 213 -10.04 28.03 -9.92
C GLN A 213 -9.41 27.98 -8.52
N PRO A 214 -10.01 27.26 -7.56
CA PRO A 214 -9.43 27.09 -6.22
C PRO A 214 -8.15 26.26 -6.24
N MET A 215 -7.91 25.47 -7.30
CA MET A 215 -6.67 24.72 -7.52
C MET A 215 -6.42 24.63 -9.05
N PRO A 216 -5.17 24.80 -9.55
CA PRO A 216 -4.86 24.73 -10.95
C PRO A 216 -4.91 23.29 -11.48
N PHE A 217 -5.42 23.14 -12.70
CA PHE A 217 -5.40 21.89 -13.44
C PHE A 217 -4.14 21.76 -14.29
N VAL A 218 -3.70 20.52 -14.51
CA VAL A 218 -2.76 20.14 -15.57
C VAL A 218 -3.56 19.84 -16.84
N GLY A 219 -3.16 20.43 -17.96
CA GLY A 219 -3.84 20.28 -19.23
C GLY A 219 -5.16 21.06 -19.34
N LEU A 220 -6.11 20.50 -20.08
CA LEU A 220 -7.42 21.12 -20.38
C LEU A 220 -8.54 20.41 -19.61
N PRO A 221 -8.99 20.96 -18.46
CA PRO A 221 -10.15 20.45 -17.75
C PRO A 221 -11.46 20.69 -18.52
N SER A 222 -12.48 19.89 -18.20
CA SER A 222 -13.85 20.11 -18.59
C SER A 222 -14.52 21.07 -17.61
N HIS A 223 -15.35 21.99 -18.13
CA HIS A 223 -16.01 23.02 -17.35
C HIS A 223 -17.50 23.05 -17.61
N LYS A 224 -18.27 23.22 -16.53
CA LYS A 224 -19.64 23.72 -16.56
C LYS A 224 -19.65 25.07 -15.87
N VAL A 225 -20.04 26.12 -16.59
CA VAL A 225 -20.06 27.50 -16.08
C VAL A 225 -21.45 28.08 -16.28
N GLU A 226 -21.96 28.72 -15.23
CA GLU A 226 -23.19 29.49 -15.23
C GLU A 226 -22.86 30.90 -14.75
N MET A 227 -23.41 31.92 -15.39
CA MET A 227 -23.14 33.33 -15.08
C MET A 227 -24.44 34.10 -15.04
N ALA A 228 -24.55 35.07 -14.13
CA ALA A 228 -25.58 36.09 -14.23
C ALA A 228 -25.11 37.45 -13.72
N HIS A 229 -25.65 38.48 -14.35
CA HIS A 229 -25.42 39.88 -14.02
C HIS A 229 -26.44 40.37 -13.00
N MET A 230 -26.01 41.30 -12.17
CA MET A 230 -26.81 41.93 -11.12
C MET A 230 -26.74 43.46 -11.28
N SER A 231 -27.87 44.13 -11.08
CA SER A 231 -27.94 45.59 -11.21
C SER A 231 -27.22 46.35 -10.09
N GLY A 232 -26.92 45.69 -8.96
CA GLY A 232 -26.21 46.27 -7.83
C GLY A 232 -24.86 45.61 -7.58
N ALA A 233 -23.96 46.32 -6.89
CA ALA A 233 -22.67 45.79 -6.47
C ALA A 233 -22.81 44.60 -5.48
N ASN A 234 -21.75 43.81 -5.34
CA ASN A 234 -21.61 42.66 -4.43
C ASN A 234 -22.72 41.61 -4.58
N GLY A 235 -23.22 41.40 -5.80
CA GLY A 235 -24.29 40.45 -6.07
C GLY A 235 -25.66 40.90 -5.54
N THR A 236 -25.86 42.20 -5.29
CA THR A 236 -27.13 42.76 -4.83
C THR A 236 -27.94 43.33 -6.01
N GLY A 237 -29.20 43.70 -5.76
CA GLY A 237 -30.08 44.25 -6.78
C GLY A 237 -30.83 43.19 -7.58
N ASP A 238 -31.36 43.59 -8.73
CA ASP A 238 -32.16 42.72 -9.60
C ASP A 238 -31.25 41.89 -10.51
N LEU A 239 -31.66 40.64 -10.77
CA LEU A 239 -31.06 39.81 -11.81
C LEU A 239 -31.25 40.45 -13.18
N ILE A 240 -30.24 40.40 -14.03
CA ILE A 240 -30.31 40.84 -15.42
C ILE A 240 -30.13 39.62 -16.32
N TYR A 241 -30.93 39.54 -17.40
CA TYR A 241 -30.75 38.46 -18.38
C TYR A 241 -29.31 38.45 -18.89
N THR A 242 -28.74 37.25 -18.94
CA THR A 242 -27.35 37.02 -19.34
C THR A 242 -27.33 35.98 -20.44
N CYS A 243 -26.64 36.30 -21.53
CA CYS A 243 -26.33 35.34 -22.58
C CYS A 243 -24.90 34.83 -22.35
N ILE A 244 -24.69 33.52 -22.33
CA ILE A 244 -23.35 32.94 -22.20
C ILE A 244 -22.85 32.57 -23.58
N GLN A 245 -21.70 33.13 -23.96
CA GLN A 245 -20.99 32.77 -25.17
C GLN A 245 -19.71 32.03 -24.81
N THR A 246 -19.41 30.98 -25.56
CA THR A 246 -18.17 30.21 -25.41
C THR A 246 -17.24 30.57 -26.55
N TYR A 247 -16.07 31.12 -26.22
CA TYR A 247 -14.99 31.37 -27.16
C TYR A 247 -13.91 30.30 -27.00
N ALA A 248 -13.21 29.99 -28.09
CA ALA A 248 -12.02 29.13 -28.05
C ALA A 248 -10.79 29.99 -28.34
N THR A 249 -9.89 30.14 -27.37
CA THR A 249 -8.61 30.82 -27.54
C THR A 249 -7.49 29.88 -27.11
N SER A 250 -6.54 29.60 -28.01
CA SER A 250 -5.35 28.78 -27.70
C SER A 250 -5.67 27.43 -27.04
N GLY A 251 -6.76 26.77 -27.45
CA GLY A 251 -7.19 25.47 -26.94
C GLY A 251 -7.96 25.50 -25.61
N ARG A 252 -8.21 26.68 -25.01
CA ARG A 252 -9.01 26.83 -23.79
C ARG A 252 -10.39 27.42 -24.09
N PRO A 253 -11.49 26.84 -23.55
CA PRO A 253 -12.79 27.47 -23.60
C PRO A 253 -12.82 28.66 -22.62
N ILE A 254 -13.18 29.84 -23.13
CA ILE A 254 -13.49 31.02 -22.32
C ILE A 254 -14.99 31.21 -22.34
N PHE A 255 -15.60 31.31 -21.16
CA PHE A 255 -17.02 31.61 -21.00
C PHE A 255 -17.18 33.09 -20.74
N ALA A 256 -17.95 33.76 -21.58
CA ALA A 256 -18.25 35.17 -21.45
C ALA A 256 -19.75 35.38 -21.25
N GLY A 257 -20.11 36.05 -20.16
CA GLY A 257 -21.48 36.50 -19.93
C GLY A 257 -21.66 37.87 -20.57
N VAL A 258 -22.60 37.97 -21.51
CA VAL A 258 -23.06 39.24 -22.10
C VAL A 258 -24.21 39.79 -21.25
N ASN A 259 -24.09 41.04 -20.81
CA ASN A 259 -25.18 41.73 -20.14
C ASN A 259 -26.27 42.09 -21.17
N MET A 260 -27.48 41.54 -21.04
CA MET A 260 -28.58 41.86 -21.95
C MET A 260 -29.28 43.18 -21.62
N GLY A 261 -29.03 43.77 -20.45
CA GLY A 261 -29.60 45.05 -20.02
C GLY A 261 -31.11 45.04 -19.75
N VAL A 262 -31.70 43.85 -19.60
CA VAL A 262 -33.14 43.63 -19.42
C VAL A 262 -33.39 42.83 -18.14
N LEU A 263 -34.32 43.31 -17.31
CA LEU A 263 -34.72 42.62 -16.08
C LEU A 263 -35.76 41.54 -16.37
N PRO A 264 -35.62 40.31 -15.83
CA PRO A 264 -36.60 39.24 -16.00
C PRO A 264 -38.02 39.57 -15.52
N ARG A 265 -38.17 40.52 -14.60
CA ARG A 265 -39.48 40.97 -14.12
C ARG A 265 -40.22 41.89 -15.11
N LEU A 266 -39.52 42.45 -16.11
CA LEU A 266 -40.08 43.45 -17.02
C LEU A 266 -40.42 42.86 -18.40
N SER A 267 -39.73 41.82 -18.84
CA SER A 267 -40.02 41.15 -20.11
C SER A 267 -39.45 39.74 -20.15
N HIS A 268 -39.87 38.94 -21.14
CA HIS A 268 -39.20 37.69 -21.49
C HIS A 268 -37.82 37.95 -22.11
N PRO A 269 -36.90 36.96 -22.09
CA PRO A 269 -35.58 37.12 -22.68
C PRO A 269 -35.70 37.30 -24.20
N SER A 270 -35.00 38.30 -24.73
CA SER A 270 -34.89 38.57 -26.17
C SER A 270 -33.43 38.88 -26.52
N PHE A 271 -33.08 38.81 -27.79
CA PHE A 271 -31.75 39.23 -28.28
C PHE A 271 -31.65 40.75 -28.48
N THR A 272 -32.59 41.53 -27.95
CA THR A 272 -32.54 43.00 -27.95
C THR A 272 -31.97 43.48 -26.63
N TYR A 273 -30.94 44.31 -26.70
CA TYR A 273 -30.31 44.89 -25.51
C TYR A 273 -31.22 45.96 -24.90
N GLY A 274 -31.36 45.92 -23.57
CA GLY A 274 -32.02 46.96 -22.79
C GLY A 274 -31.04 48.05 -22.33
N THR A 275 -31.39 48.73 -21.25
CA THR A 275 -30.64 49.89 -20.74
C THR A 275 -30.00 49.66 -19.37
N VAL A 276 -30.28 48.53 -18.71
CA VAL A 276 -29.81 48.28 -17.34
C VAL A 276 -28.32 47.93 -17.33
N VAL A 277 -27.54 48.73 -16.62
CA VAL A 277 -26.12 48.47 -16.38
C VAL A 277 -25.98 47.47 -15.24
N ALA A 278 -25.11 46.48 -15.40
CA ALA A 278 -24.74 45.59 -14.32
C ALA A 278 -23.63 46.23 -13.49
N GLU A 279 -23.69 46.12 -12.17
CA GLU A 279 -22.63 46.56 -11.25
C GLU A 279 -21.84 45.38 -10.66
N SER A 280 -22.39 44.17 -10.77
CA SER A 280 -21.67 42.94 -10.45
C SER A 280 -22.20 41.77 -11.27
N TYR A 281 -21.47 40.66 -11.21
CA TYR A 281 -21.91 39.38 -11.73
C TYR A 281 -21.50 38.26 -10.79
N PHE A 282 -22.25 37.17 -10.81
CA PHE A 282 -21.83 35.93 -10.17
C PHE A 282 -21.48 34.88 -11.22
N VAL A 283 -20.51 34.05 -10.88
CA VAL A 283 -20.12 32.88 -11.66
C VAL A 283 -20.24 31.66 -10.77
N TYR A 284 -21.10 30.72 -11.16
CA TYR A 284 -21.08 29.38 -10.64
C TYR A 284 -20.30 28.50 -11.59
N PHE A 285 -19.37 27.70 -11.06
CA PHE A 285 -18.60 26.78 -11.88
C PHE A 285 -18.49 25.42 -11.22
N GLN A 286 -18.37 24.40 -12.06
CA GLN A 286 -17.91 23.07 -11.73
C GLN A 286 -16.90 22.67 -12.79
N SER A 287 -15.78 22.08 -12.39
CA SER A 287 -14.75 21.67 -13.34
C SER A 287 -14.13 20.35 -12.94
N VAL A 288 -13.79 19.54 -13.94
CA VAL A 288 -13.20 18.21 -13.76
C VAL A 288 -12.00 18.08 -14.69
N GLY A 289 -10.89 17.58 -14.18
CA GLY A 289 -9.67 17.42 -14.97
C GLY A 289 -8.58 16.71 -14.21
N ARG A 290 -7.32 16.95 -14.60
CA ARG A 290 -6.15 16.37 -13.96
C ARG A 290 -5.44 17.41 -13.10
N TRP A 291 -4.83 16.97 -12.00
CA TRP A 291 -3.93 17.80 -11.19
C TRP A 291 -2.45 17.40 -11.34
N LYS A 292 -2.19 16.32 -12.09
CA LYS A 292 -0.88 15.80 -12.46
C LYS A 292 -0.91 15.26 -13.88
#